data_AF-A0ABC8S313-F1
#
_entry.id   AF-A0ABC8S313-F1
#
_cell.length_a   1.000
_cell.length_b   1.000
_cell.length_c   1.000
_cell.angle_alpha   90.00
_cell.angle_beta   90.00
_cell.angle_gamma   90.00
#
_symmetry.space_group_name_H-M   'P 1'
#
loop_
_entity.id
_entity.type
_entity.pdbx_description
1 polymer ?
#
loop_
_entity_poly.entity_id
_entity_poly.type
_entity_poly.pdbx_seq_one_letter_code
_entity_poly.pdbx_strand_id
1 'polypeptide(L)'
;MSSTLLEGTRASHEEVERLERLIVKDLQNEPSSNKDRLFQSHRVRNMIDQITTTTHKLVEIYEDRDNARKDEIAALGGQTATGTNVFSAFYDRLKEIREYHRRHPAARVVDATDEYEQLLKEEPQIEFSGEELELAKSMAQKTHASCMFFSGLPTECDVQEAFGRYLDMHELFNDYINSKFGEPIEYTSYLDIFSQPHKIPPKLRSTRQYREYLEKLLEYLIYFFQRTEPLQDLDRIFSKVITEFEEQWANGSVPGWENKGEENGHVPLQHTVIDLDYYSSVEELMEVGPEKLKEVRAEFVADSSV
;
A
#
# COMPACT_ATOMS: atom_id res chain seq x y z
N MET A 1 -30.99 -0.46 -21.04
CA MET A 1 -30.38 -1.27 -22.10
C MET A 1 -30.11 -2.64 -21.51
N SER A 2 -30.49 -3.73 -22.18
CA SER A 2 -30.04 -5.05 -21.75
C SER A 2 -28.52 -5.04 -21.84
N SER A 3 -27.85 -5.27 -20.71
CA SER A 3 -26.40 -5.28 -20.61
C SER A 3 -25.89 -6.55 -21.29
N THR A 4 -25.81 -6.53 -22.62
CA THR A 4 -25.18 -7.63 -23.35
C THR A 4 -23.67 -7.57 -23.11
N LEU A 5 -23.00 -8.71 -23.19
CA LEU A 5 -21.57 -8.79 -22.91
C LEU A 5 -20.78 -7.92 -23.90
N LEU A 6 -21.19 -7.89 -25.17
CA LEU A 6 -20.54 -7.06 -26.18
C LEU A 6 -20.74 -5.57 -25.94
N GLU A 7 -21.92 -5.13 -25.48
CA GLU A 7 -22.15 -3.74 -25.12
C GLU A 7 -21.38 -3.35 -23.85
N GLY A 8 -21.32 -4.24 -22.87
CA GLY A 8 -20.45 -4.07 -21.68
C GLY A 8 -18.97 -3.95 -22.07
N THR A 9 -18.50 -4.78 -23.01
CA THR A 9 -17.13 -4.72 -23.54
C THR A 9 -16.87 -3.39 -24.24
N ARG A 10 -17.81 -2.93 -25.08
CA ARG A 10 -17.72 -1.64 -25.77
C ARG A 10 -17.66 -0.48 -24.77
N ALA A 11 -18.54 -0.50 -23.76
CA ALA A 11 -18.57 0.52 -22.70
C ALA A 11 -17.28 0.53 -21.87
N SER A 12 -16.69 -0.63 -21.56
CA SER A 12 -15.41 -0.71 -20.87
C SER A 12 -14.24 -0.16 -21.69
N HIS A 13 -14.19 -0.39 -23.01
CA HIS A 13 -13.19 0.24 -23.88
C HIS A 13 -13.37 1.76 -23.96
N GLU A 14 -14.62 2.21 -24.07
CA GLU A 14 -14.95 3.63 -24.06
C GLU A 14 -14.55 4.31 -22.74
N GLU A 15 -14.75 3.64 -21.59
CA GLU A 15 -14.30 4.11 -20.28
C GLU A 15 -12.78 4.32 -20.24
N VAL A 16 -12.00 3.34 -20.71
CA VAL A 16 -10.54 3.43 -20.74
C VAL A 16 -10.08 4.62 -21.58
N GLU A 17 -10.59 4.76 -22.80
CA GLU A 17 -10.20 5.88 -23.69
C GLU A 17 -10.59 7.24 -23.09
N ARG A 18 -11.72 7.32 -22.37
CA ARG A 18 -12.15 8.55 -21.70
C ARG A 18 -11.26 8.90 -20.52
N LEU A 19 -10.93 7.94 -19.66
CA LEU A 19 -10.02 8.15 -18.53
C LEU A 19 -8.64 8.59 -19.03
N GLU A 20 -8.13 8.00 -20.11
CA GLU A 20 -6.87 8.43 -20.75
C GLU A 20 -6.93 9.89 -21.22
N ARG A 21 -8.00 10.28 -21.92
CA ARG A 21 -8.20 11.67 -22.36
C ARG A 21 -8.33 12.62 -21.17
N LEU A 22 -8.99 12.20 -20.08
CA LEU A 22 -9.12 12.99 -18.87
C LEU A 22 -7.77 13.21 -18.19
N ILE A 23 -6.95 12.15 -18.08
CA ILE A 23 -5.58 12.23 -17.57
C ILE A 23 -4.76 13.23 -18.39
N VAL A 24 -4.82 13.14 -19.73
CA VAL A 24 -4.10 14.07 -20.60
C VAL A 24 -4.55 15.51 -20.39
N LYS A 25 -5.87 15.76 -20.30
CA LYS A 25 -6.43 17.09 -20.04
C LYS A 25 -6.02 17.62 -18.67
N ASP A 26 -5.98 16.74 -17.67
CA ASP A 26 -5.59 17.12 -16.32
C ASP A 26 -4.11 17.50 -16.26
N LEU A 27 -3.23 16.66 -16.79
CA LEU A 27 -1.78 16.88 -16.82
C LEU A 27 -1.35 18.08 -17.69
N GLN A 28 -2.19 18.51 -18.64
CA GLN A 28 -1.94 19.74 -19.40
C GLN A 28 -2.09 21.01 -18.55
N ASN A 29 -2.84 20.96 -17.44
CA ASN A 29 -2.97 22.08 -16.52
C ASN A 29 -1.82 22.04 -15.52
N GLU A 30 -0.92 23.02 -15.58
CA GLU A 30 0.19 23.13 -14.63
C GLU A 30 -0.34 23.59 -13.25
N PRO A 31 -0.09 22.83 -12.16
CA PRO A 31 -0.56 23.18 -10.83
C PRO A 31 0.21 24.38 -10.27
N SER A 32 -0.50 25.30 -9.62
CA SER A 32 0.09 26.52 -9.05
C SER A 32 0.77 26.32 -7.70
N SER A 33 0.30 25.33 -6.93
CA SER A 33 0.73 25.03 -5.56
C SER A 33 1.16 23.57 -5.42
N ASN A 34 2.02 23.27 -4.43
CA ASN A 34 2.38 21.88 -4.09
C ASN A 34 1.13 21.08 -3.70
N LYS A 35 0.20 21.72 -2.98
CA LYS A 35 -1.10 21.15 -2.66
C LYS A 35 -1.82 20.67 -3.93
N ASP A 36 -2.02 21.58 -4.89
CA ASP A 36 -2.74 21.30 -6.14
C ASP A 36 -2.05 20.19 -6.95
N ARG A 37 -0.71 20.19 -6.98
CA ARG A 37 0.10 19.15 -7.63
C ARG A 37 -0.14 17.78 -7.01
N LEU A 38 -0.22 17.70 -5.68
CA LEU A 38 -0.48 16.45 -4.97
C LEU A 38 -1.90 15.95 -5.25
N PHE A 39 -2.91 16.83 -5.20
CA PHE A 39 -4.29 16.47 -5.54
C PHE A 39 -4.43 15.99 -6.98
N GLN A 40 -3.80 16.67 -7.93
CA GLN A 40 -3.74 16.23 -9.34
C GLN A 40 -3.11 14.83 -9.44
N SER A 41 -2.00 14.59 -8.75
CA SER A 41 -1.32 13.30 -8.77
C SER A 41 -2.19 12.17 -8.22
N HIS A 42 -2.91 12.38 -7.12
CA HIS A 42 -3.85 11.39 -6.58
C HIS A 42 -5.05 11.15 -7.50
N ARG A 43 -5.60 12.21 -8.11
CA ARG A 43 -6.70 12.07 -9.07
C ARG A 43 -6.27 11.23 -10.27
N VAL A 44 -5.09 11.52 -10.84
CA VAL A 44 -4.51 10.75 -11.93
C VAL A 44 -4.25 9.31 -11.51
N ARG A 45 -3.74 9.07 -10.29
CA ARG A 45 -3.53 7.71 -9.79
C ARG A 45 -4.83 6.91 -9.73
N ASN A 46 -5.90 7.48 -9.17
CA ASN A 46 -7.22 6.83 -9.13
C ASN A 46 -7.73 6.49 -10.54
N MET A 47 -7.57 7.41 -11.51
CA MET A 47 -7.92 7.12 -12.90
C MET A 47 -7.11 5.96 -13.49
N ILE A 48 -5.81 5.89 -13.22
CA ILE A 48 -4.94 4.78 -13.66
C ILE A 48 -5.38 3.46 -13.03
N ASP A 49 -5.73 3.45 -11.74
CA ASP A 49 -6.20 2.24 -11.06
C ASP A 49 -7.55 1.75 -11.63
N GLN A 50 -8.44 2.69 -12.01
CA GLN A 50 -9.69 2.38 -12.72
C GLN A 50 -9.44 1.84 -14.13
N ILE A 51 -8.51 2.43 -14.89
CA ILE A 51 -8.08 1.91 -16.21
C ILE A 51 -7.55 0.48 -16.04
N THR A 52 -6.68 0.25 -15.07
CA THR A 52 -6.07 -1.06 -14.80
C THR A 52 -7.14 -2.09 -14.47
N THR A 53 -8.05 -1.78 -13.54
CA THR A 53 -9.16 -2.65 -13.15
C THR A 53 -10.08 -2.97 -14.32
N THR A 54 -10.41 -1.98 -15.15
CA THR A 54 -11.26 -2.16 -16.34
C THR A 54 -10.57 -2.99 -17.41
N THR A 55 -9.26 -2.79 -17.58
CA THR A 55 -8.43 -3.57 -18.51
C THR A 55 -8.35 -5.02 -18.08
N HIS A 56 -8.19 -5.33 -16.79
CA HIS A 56 -8.25 -6.71 -16.29
C HIS A 56 -9.58 -7.40 -16.60
N LYS A 57 -10.71 -6.71 -16.36
CA LYS A 57 -12.03 -7.22 -16.74
C LYS A 57 -12.15 -7.47 -18.24
N LEU A 58 -11.62 -6.57 -19.06
CA LEU A 58 -11.58 -6.76 -20.52
C LEU A 58 -10.79 -8.02 -20.88
N VAL A 59 -9.59 -8.20 -20.32
CA VAL A 59 -8.76 -9.40 -20.56
C VAL A 59 -9.54 -10.67 -20.24
N GLU A 60 -10.24 -10.73 -19.10
CA GLU A 60 -11.08 -11.87 -18.73
C GLU A 60 -12.19 -12.15 -19.77
N ILE A 61 -12.83 -11.10 -20.30
CA ILE A 61 -13.85 -11.21 -21.35
C ILE A 61 -13.25 -11.66 -22.70
N TYR A 62 -12.00 -11.31 -23.00
CA TYR A 62 -11.31 -11.77 -24.22
C TYR A 62 -10.77 -13.20 -24.09
N GLU A 63 -10.42 -13.66 -22.89
CA GLU A 63 -10.05 -15.06 -22.64
C GLU A 63 -11.23 -16.03 -22.87
N ASP A 64 -12.47 -15.57 -22.64
CA ASP A 64 -13.73 -16.29 -22.96
C ASP A 64 -13.77 -17.72 -22.41
N ARG A 65 -13.38 -17.91 -21.14
CA ARG A 65 -13.29 -19.23 -20.49
C ARG A 65 -14.61 -19.99 -20.47
N ASP A 66 -15.72 -19.28 -20.38
CA ASP A 66 -17.08 -19.81 -20.35
C ASP A 66 -17.75 -19.88 -21.74
N ASN A 67 -17.07 -19.42 -22.80
CA ASN A 67 -17.62 -19.24 -24.16
C ASN A 67 -18.83 -18.29 -24.24
N ALA A 68 -19.11 -17.50 -23.20
CA ALA A 68 -20.27 -16.62 -23.18
C ALA A 68 -20.23 -15.59 -24.32
N ARG A 69 -19.03 -15.12 -24.68
CA ARG A 69 -18.85 -14.19 -25.80
C ARG A 69 -19.13 -14.86 -27.13
N LYS A 70 -18.60 -16.06 -27.33
CA LYS A 70 -18.86 -16.83 -28.55
C LYS A 70 -20.35 -17.14 -28.71
N ASP A 71 -21.02 -17.51 -27.63
CA ASP A 71 -22.44 -17.82 -27.64
C ASP A 71 -23.30 -16.59 -27.93
N GLU A 72 -22.96 -15.41 -27.40
CA GLU A 72 -23.64 -14.16 -27.75
C GLU A 72 -23.44 -13.81 -29.23
N ILE A 73 -22.22 -13.97 -29.77
CA ILE A 73 -21.93 -13.74 -31.19
C ILE A 73 -22.72 -14.70 -32.08
N ALA A 74 -22.81 -15.98 -31.71
CA ALA A 74 -23.60 -16.97 -32.44
C ALA A 74 -25.11 -16.66 -32.40
N ALA A 75 -25.61 -16.22 -31.23
CA ALA A 75 -26.99 -15.78 -31.07
C ALA A 75 -27.30 -14.54 -31.93
N LEU A 76 -26.38 -13.58 -32.01
CA LEU A 76 -26.49 -12.42 -32.90
C LEU A 76 -26.42 -12.81 -34.38
N GLY A 77 -25.61 -13.82 -34.71
CA GLY A 77 -25.54 -14.43 -36.04
C GLY A 77 -26.77 -15.27 -36.41
N GLY A 78 -27.74 -15.42 -35.50
CA GLY A 78 -28.95 -16.21 -35.71
C GLY A 78 -28.68 -17.71 -35.84
N GLN A 79 -27.53 -18.21 -35.39
CA GLN A 79 -27.27 -19.63 -35.32
C GLN A 79 -28.09 -20.25 -34.19
N THR A 80 -29.03 -21.12 -34.56
CA THR A 80 -29.77 -21.96 -33.62
C THR A 80 -29.47 -23.43 -33.90
N ALA A 81 -29.81 -24.32 -32.96
CA ALA A 81 -29.59 -25.76 -33.11
C ALA A 81 -30.23 -26.38 -34.38
N THR A 82 -31.16 -25.68 -35.03
CA THR A 82 -31.94 -26.13 -36.19
C THR A 82 -31.64 -25.39 -37.50
N GLY A 83 -30.72 -24.42 -37.51
CA GLY A 83 -30.33 -23.68 -38.72
C GLY A 83 -29.87 -22.25 -38.45
N THR A 84 -29.65 -21.46 -39.52
CA THR A 84 -29.30 -20.03 -39.41
C THR A 84 -30.53 -19.17 -39.72
N ASN A 85 -31.14 -18.57 -38.69
CA ASN A 85 -32.29 -17.68 -38.80
C ASN A 85 -31.93 -16.26 -38.34
N VAL A 86 -31.13 -15.56 -39.16
CA VAL A 86 -30.64 -14.20 -38.86
C VAL A 86 -31.77 -13.19 -38.69
N PHE A 87 -32.82 -13.30 -39.52
CA PHE A 87 -33.90 -12.32 -39.56
C PHE A 87 -34.76 -12.29 -38.30
N SER A 88 -35.03 -13.44 -37.67
CA SER A 88 -35.83 -13.47 -36.43
C SER A 88 -35.10 -12.79 -35.27
N ALA A 89 -33.81 -13.10 -35.09
CA ALA A 89 -32.98 -12.47 -34.06
C ALA A 89 -32.90 -10.95 -34.23
N PHE A 90 -32.79 -10.48 -35.48
CA PHE A 90 -32.81 -9.05 -35.78
C PHE A 90 -34.13 -8.37 -35.38
N TYR A 91 -35.28 -8.96 -35.76
CA TYR A 91 -36.58 -8.37 -35.44
C TYR A 91 -36.88 -8.39 -33.94
N ASP A 92 -36.44 -9.41 -33.21
CA ASP A 92 -36.59 -9.48 -31.75
C ASP A 92 -35.80 -8.35 -31.06
N ARG A 93 -34.56 -8.08 -31.49
CA ARG A 93 -33.75 -6.96 -30.99
C ARG A 93 -34.34 -5.60 -31.36
N LEU A 94 -34.83 -5.45 -32.59
CA LEU A 94 -35.47 -4.19 -33.02
C LEU A 94 -36.74 -3.91 -32.22
N LYS A 95 -37.51 -4.96 -31.87
CA LYS A 95 -38.67 -4.86 -30.99
C LYS A 95 -38.26 -4.43 -29.59
N GLU A 96 -37.19 -4.99 -29.04
CA GLU A 96 -36.62 -4.61 -27.73
C GLU A 96 -36.21 -3.12 -27.69
N ILE A 97 -35.47 -2.65 -28.71
CA ILE A 97 -35.03 -1.25 -28.82
C ILE A 97 -36.23 -0.31 -28.88
N ARG A 98 -37.23 -0.61 -29.73
CA ARG A 98 -38.45 0.21 -29.84
C ARG A 98 -39.22 0.28 -28.52
N GLU A 99 -39.31 -0.85 -27.81
CA GLU A 99 -39.98 -0.90 -26.51
C GLU A 99 -39.23 -0.09 -25.46
N TYR A 100 -37.90 -0.14 -25.44
CA TYR A 100 -37.08 0.68 -24.55
C TYR A 100 -37.31 2.18 -24.76
N HIS A 101 -37.24 2.66 -26.00
CA HIS A 101 -37.48 4.08 -26.31
C HIS A 101 -38.93 4.51 -26.08
N ARG A 102 -39.90 3.59 -26.22
CA ARG A 102 -41.29 3.86 -25.84
C ARG A 102 -41.45 4.05 -24.33
N ARG A 103 -40.73 3.27 -23.51
CA ARG A 103 -40.75 3.37 -22.05
C ARG A 103 -39.96 4.56 -21.51
N HIS A 104 -38.95 5.01 -22.25
CA HIS A 104 -38.07 6.11 -21.84
C HIS A 104 -38.08 7.26 -22.86
N PRO A 105 -39.23 7.95 -23.06
CA PRO A 105 -39.34 9.05 -24.02
C PRO A 105 -38.55 10.31 -23.58
N ALA A 106 -38.23 10.42 -22.29
CA ALA A 106 -37.42 11.50 -21.72
C ALA A 106 -35.97 11.07 -21.43
N ALA A 107 -35.50 9.94 -21.98
CA ALA A 107 -34.10 9.57 -21.88
C ALA A 107 -33.26 10.66 -22.55
N ARG A 108 -32.66 11.53 -21.73
CA ARG A 108 -31.74 12.56 -22.17
C ARG A 108 -30.53 11.85 -22.78
N VAL A 109 -30.15 12.24 -23.99
CA VAL A 109 -28.82 11.95 -24.50
C VAL A 109 -27.89 12.82 -23.66
N VAL A 110 -27.33 12.24 -22.59
CA VAL A 110 -26.27 12.90 -21.85
C VAL A 110 -25.09 12.95 -22.81
N ASP A 111 -24.59 14.15 -23.10
CA ASP A 111 -23.32 14.28 -23.79
C ASP A 111 -22.28 13.68 -22.85
N ALA A 112 -21.67 12.60 -23.30
CA ALA A 112 -20.63 11.84 -22.63
C ALA A 112 -19.51 12.69 -22.02
N THR A 113 -19.34 13.91 -22.55
CA THR A 113 -18.35 14.88 -22.12
C THR A 113 -18.68 15.53 -20.76
N ASP A 114 -19.97 15.79 -20.48
CA ASP A 114 -20.40 16.61 -19.33
C ASP A 114 -20.27 15.86 -17.99
N GLU A 115 -20.48 14.54 -17.96
CA GLU A 115 -20.39 13.72 -16.72
C GLU A 115 -18.94 13.57 -16.24
N TYR A 116 -17.98 13.50 -17.15
CA TYR A 116 -16.57 13.29 -16.80
C TYR A 116 -15.85 14.59 -16.44
N GLU A 117 -16.30 15.74 -16.97
CA GLU A 117 -15.84 17.04 -16.47
C GLU A 117 -16.27 17.30 -15.02
N GLN A 118 -17.32 16.62 -14.53
CA GLN A 118 -17.70 16.68 -13.12
C GLN A 118 -16.74 15.87 -12.24
N LEU A 119 -16.18 14.76 -12.72
CA LEU A 119 -15.12 14.00 -12.02
C LEU A 119 -13.83 14.82 -11.81
N LEU A 120 -13.54 15.78 -12.69
CA LEU A 120 -12.42 16.73 -12.48
C LEU A 120 -12.69 17.74 -11.35
N LYS A 121 -13.95 17.97 -10.99
CA LYS A 121 -14.35 18.86 -9.90
C LYS A 121 -14.45 18.15 -8.55
N GLU A 122 -14.57 16.82 -8.56
CA GLU A 122 -14.55 16.02 -7.35
C GLU A 122 -13.13 16.00 -6.79
N GLU A 123 -12.96 16.61 -5.61
CA GLU A 123 -11.71 16.51 -4.87
C GLU A 123 -11.52 15.06 -4.42
N PRO A 124 -10.39 14.41 -4.75
CA PRO A 124 -10.17 13.04 -4.33
C PRO A 124 -10.11 13.00 -2.80
N GLN A 125 -10.90 12.10 -2.20
CA GLN A 125 -10.90 11.87 -0.76
C GLN A 125 -9.64 11.08 -0.40
N ILE A 126 -8.57 11.78 -0.02
CA ILE A 126 -7.34 11.15 0.45
C ILE A 126 -7.56 10.78 1.92
N GLU A 127 -8.00 9.56 2.20
CA GLU A 127 -8.09 9.08 3.58
C GLU A 127 -6.67 8.88 4.13
N PHE A 128 -6.24 9.75 5.05
CA PHE A 128 -5.03 9.54 5.86
C PHE A 128 -5.39 8.57 6.99
N SER A 129 -4.56 7.55 7.17
CA SER A 129 -4.70 6.56 8.24
C SER A 129 -4.71 7.28 9.59
N GLY A 130 -5.89 7.36 10.18
CA GLY A 130 -6.07 7.43 11.62
C GLY A 130 -6.91 6.22 11.99
N GLU A 131 -6.26 5.14 12.43
CA GLU A 131 -6.91 3.94 12.98
C GLU A 131 -7.75 4.23 14.25
N GLU A 132 -7.99 5.50 14.59
CA GLU A 132 -8.89 5.95 15.65
C GLU A 132 -10.30 6.35 15.17
N LEU A 133 -10.57 6.45 13.85
CA LEU A 133 -11.86 7.00 13.37
C LEU A 133 -13.05 6.05 13.62
N GLU A 134 -12.86 4.74 13.63
CA GLU A 134 -13.92 3.76 13.96
C GLU A 134 -14.19 3.67 15.47
N LEU A 135 -13.13 3.79 16.29
CA LEU A 135 -13.25 3.74 17.76
C LEU A 135 -13.89 5.03 18.31
N ALA A 136 -13.56 6.20 17.73
CA ALA A 136 -14.12 7.50 18.10
C ALA A 136 -15.62 7.64 17.77
N LYS A 137 -16.10 7.01 16.67
CA LYS A 137 -17.54 6.98 16.33
C LYS A 137 -18.39 6.28 17.41
N SER A 138 -17.82 5.29 18.12
CA SER A 138 -18.52 4.59 19.20
C SER A 138 -18.54 5.39 20.52
N MET A 139 -17.55 6.26 20.73
CA MET A 139 -17.40 7.05 21.96
C MET A 139 -18.14 8.41 21.92
N ALA A 140 -18.59 8.86 20.74
CA ALA A 140 -19.22 10.17 20.54
C ALA A 140 -20.63 10.36 21.13
N GLN A 141 -21.22 9.35 21.78
CA GLN A 141 -22.55 9.48 22.39
C GLN A 141 -22.57 10.09 23.80
N LYS A 142 -21.42 10.36 24.45
CA LYS A 142 -21.42 10.71 25.89
C LYS A 142 -20.64 11.92 26.36
N THR A 143 -19.94 12.68 25.52
CA THR A 143 -19.25 13.88 25.99
C THR A 143 -19.54 15.10 25.13
N HIS A 144 -19.97 16.13 25.83
CA HIS A 144 -20.40 17.43 25.37
C HIS A 144 -19.26 18.14 24.63
N ALA A 145 -19.50 18.47 23.36
CA ALA A 145 -18.98 19.61 22.61
C ALA A 145 -17.53 20.08 22.84
N SER A 146 -16.65 19.82 21.86
CA SER A 146 -15.79 20.89 21.29
C SER A 146 -15.03 20.52 20.00
N CYS A 147 -15.08 19.27 19.50
CA CYS A 147 -14.40 18.92 18.25
C CYS A 147 -15.43 18.39 17.23
N MET A 148 -16.19 19.31 16.63
CA MET A 148 -17.06 19.01 15.49
C MET A 148 -16.16 18.80 14.26
N PHE A 149 -16.19 17.65 13.59
CA PHE A 149 -17.19 17.30 12.56
C PHE A 149 -17.60 18.50 11.70
N PHE A 150 -16.72 18.89 10.77
CA PHE A 150 -17.09 19.59 9.54
C PHE A 150 -16.21 19.07 8.40
N SER A 151 -16.88 18.62 7.35
CA SER A 151 -16.38 18.42 5.97
C SER A 151 -14.90 18.76 5.72
N GLY A 152 -14.08 17.75 5.43
CA GLY A 152 -12.86 17.91 4.64
C GLY A 152 -11.71 18.69 5.29
N LEU A 153 -11.57 18.67 6.63
CA LEU A 153 -10.35 19.19 7.27
C LEU A 153 -9.28 18.09 7.37
N PRO A 154 -8.00 18.42 7.12
CA PRO A 154 -6.90 17.47 7.21
C PRO A 154 -6.77 16.93 8.64
N THR A 155 -6.39 15.66 8.77
CA THR A 155 -6.03 15.06 10.06
C THR A 155 -4.85 15.82 10.67
N GLU A 156 -4.67 15.77 11.99
CA GLU A 156 -3.66 16.58 12.70
C GLU A 156 -2.23 16.38 12.15
N CYS A 157 -1.93 15.18 11.63
CA CYS A 157 -0.70 14.83 10.91
C CYS A 157 -0.54 15.59 9.58
N ASP A 158 -1.62 15.80 8.82
CA ASP A 158 -1.58 16.50 7.53
C ASP A 158 -1.24 17.99 7.66
N VAL A 159 -1.58 18.62 8.80
CA VAL A 159 -1.21 20.02 9.09
C VAL A 159 0.31 20.13 9.31
N GLN A 160 0.91 19.14 9.95
CA GLN A 160 2.35 19.12 10.24
C GLN A 160 3.17 18.72 9.01
N GLU A 161 2.73 17.72 8.25
CA GLU A 161 3.41 17.24 7.04
C GLU A 161 3.23 18.17 5.83
N ALA A 162 2.27 19.09 5.88
CA ALA A 162 2.03 20.16 4.91
C ALA A 162 2.02 19.66 3.45
N PHE A 163 1.24 18.60 3.18
CA PHE A 163 1.12 17.95 1.86
C PHE A 163 2.46 17.43 1.31
N GLY A 164 3.21 16.71 2.15
CA GLY A 164 4.48 16.09 1.77
C GLY A 164 5.68 17.04 1.78
N ARG A 165 5.55 18.20 2.41
CA ARG A 165 6.66 19.15 2.54
C ARG A 165 7.56 18.83 3.73
N TYR A 166 6.98 18.27 4.78
CA TYR A 166 7.69 17.87 5.99
C TYR A 166 7.36 16.43 6.32
N LEU A 167 8.30 15.76 6.96
CA LEU A 167 8.17 14.41 7.49
C LEU A 167 8.10 14.53 9.01
N ASP A 168 7.05 14.00 9.63
CA ASP A 168 6.95 13.99 11.08
C ASP A 168 7.67 12.78 11.66
N MET A 169 8.82 13.02 12.28
CA MET A 169 9.62 11.99 12.93
C MET A 169 9.48 12.05 14.45
N HIS A 170 8.57 12.87 14.99
CA HIS A 170 8.47 13.12 16.42
C HIS A 170 7.93 11.90 17.19
N GLU A 171 6.96 11.19 16.63
CA GLU A 171 6.45 9.93 17.21
C GLU A 171 7.55 8.87 17.29
N LEU A 172 8.29 8.68 16.19
CA LEU A 172 9.41 7.74 16.11
C LEU A 172 10.57 8.14 17.04
N PHE A 173 10.80 9.43 17.23
CA PHE A 173 11.77 9.93 18.20
C PHE A 173 11.37 9.62 19.65
N ASN A 174 10.09 9.74 19.98
CA ASN A 174 9.58 9.36 21.30
C ASN A 174 9.74 7.84 21.54
N ASP A 175 9.42 7.03 20.53
CA ASP A 175 9.66 5.57 20.58
C ASP A 175 11.15 5.26 20.75
N TYR A 176 12.03 6.00 20.07
CA TYR A 176 13.48 5.86 20.19
C TYR A 176 13.96 6.16 21.62
N ILE A 177 13.61 7.31 22.20
CA ILE A 177 14.03 7.69 23.57
C ILE A 177 13.52 6.70 24.62
N ASN A 178 12.29 6.20 24.45
CA ASN A 178 11.67 5.29 25.41
C ASN A 178 12.18 3.84 25.28
N SER A 179 12.97 3.53 24.26
CA SER A 179 13.50 2.20 24.01
C SER A 179 14.79 1.92 24.82
N LYS A 180 15.12 0.64 24.99
CA LYS A 180 16.38 0.24 25.67
C LYS A 180 17.63 0.48 24.84
N PHE A 181 17.49 0.66 23.52
CA PHE A 181 18.60 0.89 22.60
C PHE A 181 18.81 2.37 22.28
N GLY A 182 17.85 3.22 22.65
CA GLY A 182 17.92 4.66 22.46
C GLY A 182 18.85 5.33 23.44
N GLU A 183 19.52 6.38 22.96
CA GLU A 183 20.29 7.29 23.82
C GLU A 183 19.47 8.56 24.09
N PRO A 184 19.65 9.21 25.25
CA PRO A 184 19.00 10.49 25.55
C PRO A 184 19.65 11.61 24.73
N ILE A 185 19.22 11.71 23.47
CA ILE A 185 19.73 12.68 22.48
C ILE A 185 18.67 13.72 22.14
N GLU A 186 19.10 14.87 21.63
CA GLU A 186 18.21 15.89 21.11
C GLU A 186 17.61 15.45 19.76
N TYR A 187 16.41 15.97 19.42
CA TYR A 187 15.70 15.64 18.19
C TYR A 187 16.54 15.88 16.92
N THR A 188 17.29 16.97 16.87
CA THR A 188 18.21 17.28 15.75
C THR A 188 19.28 16.22 15.56
N SER A 189 19.84 15.71 16.67
CA SER A 189 20.84 14.64 16.64
C SER A 189 20.22 13.31 16.19
N TYR A 190 18.97 13.05 16.58
CA TYR A 190 18.22 11.88 16.13
C TYR A 190 18.03 11.86 14.61
N LEU A 191 17.74 13.01 13.99
CA LEU A 191 17.59 13.13 12.53
C LEU A 191 18.86 12.71 11.75
N ASP A 192 20.05 12.84 12.34
CA ASP A 192 21.29 12.38 11.72
C ASP A 192 21.56 10.88 11.95
N ILE A 193 20.93 10.28 12.96
CA ILE A 193 21.18 8.91 13.42
C ILE A 193 20.22 7.91 12.79
N PHE A 194 18.92 8.23 12.63
CA PHE A 194 17.92 7.26 12.17
C PHE A 194 18.20 6.71 10.77
N SER A 195 18.87 7.49 9.92
CA SER A 195 19.29 7.09 8.56
C SER A 195 20.49 6.13 8.55
N GLN A 196 21.14 5.90 9.70
CA GLN A 196 22.42 5.20 9.82
C GLN A 196 22.31 4.02 10.79
N PRO A 197 21.67 2.91 10.38
CA PRO A 197 21.46 1.75 11.27
C PRO A 197 22.77 1.08 11.70
N HIS A 198 23.88 1.33 10.98
CA HIS A 198 25.22 0.84 11.31
C HIS A 198 25.81 1.47 12.58
N LYS A 199 25.37 2.66 12.99
CA LYS A 199 25.83 3.33 14.23
C LYS A 199 25.31 2.65 15.49
N ILE A 200 24.21 1.90 15.39
CA ILE A 200 23.63 1.20 16.53
C ILE A 200 24.46 -0.04 16.81
N PRO A 201 24.86 -0.28 18.08
CA PRO A 201 25.66 -1.44 18.46
C PRO A 201 25.03 -2.76 17.97
N PRO A 202 25.81 -3.70 17.41
CA PRO A 202 25.29 -4.95 16.86
C PRO A 202 24.42 -5.75 17.85
N LYS A 203 24.80 -5.72 19.15
CA LYS A 203 24.06 -6.40 20.23
C LYS A 203 22.62 -5.91 20.38
N LEU A 204 22.39 -4.61 20.17
CA LEU A 204 21.07 -3.98 20.28
C LEU A 204 20.29 -4.06 18.97
N ARG A 205 20.99 -4.29 17.85
CA ARG A 205 20.40 -4.40 16.51
C ARG A 205 19.61 -5.69 16.32
N SER A 206 20.02 -6.76 16.98
CA SER A 206 19.31 -8.05 16.96
C SER A 206 18.18 -8.13 17.99
N THR A 207 18.01 -7.11 18.84
CA THR A 207 16.96 -7.09 19.85
C THR A 207 15.58 -6.89 19.21
N ARG A 208 14.57 -7.60 19.73
CA ARG A 208 13.17 -7.50 19.28
C ARG A 208 12.65 -6.05 19.24
N GLN A 209 12.94 -5.26 20.26
CA GLN A 209 12.50 -3.86 20.36
C GLN A 209 13.02 -3.00 19.20
N TYR A 210 14.27 -3.21 18.77
CA TYR A 210 14.84 -2.47 17.66
C TYR A 210 14.22 -2.88 16.33
N ARG A 211 13.93 -4.17 16.15
CA ARG A 211 13.21 -4.67 14.97
C ARG A 211 11.81 -4.05 14.86
N GLU A 212 11.03 -4.05 15.95
CA GLU A 212 9.69 -3.45 15.97
C GLU A 212 9.74 -1.95 15.67
N TYR A 213 10.73 -1.23 16.22
CA TYR A 213 10.96 0.18 15.88
C TYR A 213 11.30 0.38 14.39
N LEU A 214 12.18 -0.45 13.82
CA LEU A 214 12.52 -0.37 12.40
C LEU A 214 11.36 -0.72 11.48
N GLU A 215 10.54 -1.70 11.86
CA GLU A 215 9.32 -2.05 11.13
C GLU A 215 8.36 -0.86 11.08
N LYS A 216 8.10 -0.20 12.22
CA LYS A 216 7.30 1.03 12.28
C LYS A 216 7.89 2.17 11.47
N LEU A 217 9.20 2.40 11.58
CA LEU A 217 9.90 3.44 10.82
C LEU A 217 9.76 3.20 9.32
N LEU A 218 9.99 1.96 8.88
CA LEU A 218 9.91 1.58 7.48
C LEU A 218 8.46 1.71 6.97
N GLU A 219 7.48 1.23 7.73
CA GLU A 219 6.06 1.34 7.41
C GLU A 219 5.64 2.80 7.23
N TYR A 220 6.01 3.69 8.16
CA TYR A 220 5.73 5.11 8.06
C TYR A 220 6.40 5.76 6.84
N LEU A 221 7.69 5.48 6.59
CA LEU A 221 8.40 6.03 5.45
C LEU A 221 7.82 5.55 4.11
N ILE A 222 7.46 4.26 4.02
CA ILE A 222 6.79 3.71 2.84
C ILE A 222 5.48 4.44 2.66
N TYR A 223 4.62 4.47 3.68
CA TYR A 223 3.33 5.12 3.66
C TYR A 223 3.41 6.59 3.24
N PHE A 224 4.36 7.35 3.80
CA PHE A 224 4.61 8.74 3.42
C PHE A 224 5.01 8.85 1.94
N PHE A 225 5.88 7.96 1.46
CA PHE A 225 6.31 7.97 0.06
C PHE A 225 5.18 7.63 -0.91
N GLN A 226 4.33 6.63 -0.60
CA GLN A 226 3.18 6.29 -1.46
C GLN A 226 2.19 7.45 -1.58
N ARG A 227 2.04 8.22 -0.51
CA ARG A 227 1.12 9.36 -0.47
C ARG A 227 1.69 10.58 -1.17
N THR A 228 2.94 10.92 -0.94
CA THR A 228 3.54 12.14 -1.49
C THR A 228 3.83 12.03 -2.98
N GLU A 229 4.10 10.83 -3.48
CA GLU A 229 4.42 10.57 -4.88
C GLU A 229 3.61 9.39 -5.47
N PRO A 230 2.28 9.50 -5.59
CA PRO A 230 1.40 8.38 -5.95
C PRO A 230 1.57 7.88 -7.40
N LEU A 231 2.22 8.68 -8.25
CA LEU A 231 2.51 8.35 -9.64
C LEU A 231 3.84 7.59 -9.83
N GLN A 232 4.67 7.47 -8.78
CA GLN A 232 5.87 6.64 -8.86
C GLN A 232 5.54 5.15 -8.76
N ASP A 233 6.28 4.35 -9.53
CA ASP A 233 6.21 2.90 -9.46
C ASP A 233 7.11 2.40 -8.33
N LEU A 234 6.49 2.23 -7.16
CA LEU A 234 7.15 1.79 -5.94
C LEU A 234 7.76 0.40 -6.10
N ASP A 235 7.04 -0.52 -6.74
CA ASP A 235 7.47 -1.91 -6.89
C ASP A 235 8.77 -1.97 -7.69
N ARG A 236 8.90 -1.14 -8.73
CA ARG A 236 10.13 -1.03 -9.51
C ARG A 236 11.30 -0.47 -8.68
N ILE A 237 11.06 0.54 -7.85
CA ILE A 237 12.09 1.15 -7.00
C ILE A 237 12.56 0.14 -5.96
N PHE A 238 11.63 -0.50 -5.25
CA PHE A 238 11.94 -1.51 -4.25
C PHE A 238 12.64 -2.70 -4.88
N SER A 239 12.21 -3.19 -6.05
CA SER A 239 12.89 -4.28 -6.75
C SER A 239 14.35 -3.95 -7.06
N LYS A 240 14.62 -2.71 -7.49
CA LYS A 240 15.99 -2.25 -7.73
C LYS A 240 16.80 -2.17 -6.44
N VAL A 241 16.24 -1.59 -5.38
CA VAL A 241 16.92 -1.47 -4.08
C VAL A 241 17.20 -2.85 -3.47
N ILE A 242 16.26 -3.78 -3.56
CA ILE A 242 16.39 -5.16 -3.06
C ILE A 242 17.48 -5.89 -3.84
N THR A 243 17.49 -5.80 -5.17
CA THR A 243 18.53 -6.45 -5.99
C THR A 243 19.93 -5.89 -5.70
N GLU A 244 20.09 -4.57 -5.62
CA GLU A 244 21.35 -3.93 -5.22
C GLU A 244 21.78 -4.35 -3.81
N PHE A 245 20.82 -4.48 -2.88
CA PHE A 245 21.08 -4.93 -1.52
C PHE A 245 21.50 -6.40 -1.48
N GLU A 246 20.82 -7.30 -2.18
CA GLU A 246 21.15 -8.73 -2.26
C GLU A 246 22.55 -8.95 -2.83
N GLU A 247 22.94 -8.18 -3.85
CA GLU A 247 24.31 -8.19 -4.39
C GLU A 247 25.34 -7.73 -3.34
N GLN A 248 25.08 -6.62 -2.64
CA GLN A 248 25.97 -6.14 -1.58
C GLN A 248 26.06 -7.10 -0.39
N TRP A 249 24.94 -7.74 -0.04
CA TRP A 249 24.85 -8.73 1.02
C TRP A 249 25.65 -9.99 0.67
N ALA A 250 25.49 -10.51 -0.55
CA ALA A 250 26.29 -11.64 -1.06
C ALA A 250 27.79 -11.33 -1.08
N ASN A 251 28.16 -10.09 -1.41
CA ASN A 251 29.54 -9.61 -1.41
C ASN A 251 30.06 -9.22 0.00
N GLY A 252 29.24 -9.35 1.05
CA GLY A 252 29.61 -8.98 2.42
C GLY A 252 30.03 -7.51 2.58
N SER A 253 29.58 -6.63 1.68
CA SER A 253 30.01 -5.22 1.59
C SER A 253 29.03 -4.27 2.29
N VAL A 254 28.07 -4.79 3.06
CA VAL A 254 27.04 -4.00 3.75
C VAL A 254 27.65 -3.36 5.01
N PRO A 255 27.70 -2.01 5.11
CA PRO A 255 28.37 -1.32 6.21
C PRO A 255 27.81 -1.69 7.58
N GLY A 256 28.62 -2.28 8.45
CA GLY A 256 28.21 -2.73 9.78
C GLY A 256 27.61 -4.15 9.83
N TRP A 257 27.59 -4.87 8.71
CA TRP A 257 27.30 -6.30 8.56
C TRP A 257 28.37 -7.02 7.74
N GLU A 258 29.56 -6.41 7.60
CA GLU A 258 30.70 -7.05 6.98
C GLU A 258 30.98 -8.37 7.71
N ASN A 259 31.19 -9.44 6.94
CA ASN A 259 31.56 -10.74 7.48
C ASN A 259 32.87 -10.58 8.23
N LYS A 260 32.79 -10.43 9.55
CA LYS A 260 33.93 -10.60 10.44
C LYS A 260 34.32 -12.06 10.31
N GLY A 261 35.28 -12.32 9.42
CA GLY A 261 35.83 -13.65 9.23
C GLY A 261 36.20 -14.24 10.58
N GLU A 262 35.87 -15.51 10.75
CA GLU A 262 36.55 -16.38 11.69
C GLU A 262 38.07 -16.32 11.40
N GLU A 263 38.80 -15.47 12.12
CA GLU A 263 40.25 -15.62 12.27
C GLU A 263 40.57 -15.87 13.75
N ASN A 264 41.03 -17.09 14.00
CA ASN A 264 41.52 -17.56 15.29
C ASN A 264 42.56 -16.60 15.90
N GLY A 265 42.24 -16.07 17.07
CA GLY A 265 43.16 -15.22 17.83
C GLY A 265 42.70 -14.96 19.26
N HIS A 266 42.60 -16.03 20.08
CA HIS A 266 42.59 -15.99 21.55
C HIS A 266 41.43 -15.20 22.21
N VAL A 267 40.33 -15.91 22.53
CA VAL A 267 39.36 -15.44 23.53
C VAL A 267 39.92 -15.79 24.91
N PRO A 268 40.27 -14.84 25.79
CA PRO A 268 40.46 -15.15 27.20
C PRO A 268 39.10 -15.62 27.73
N LEU A 269 39.10 -16.84 28.26
CA LEU A 269 37.95 -17.50 28.87
C LEU A 269 37.42 -16.67 30.05
N GLN A 270 36.52 -15.72 29.79
CA GLN A 270 35.75 -15.04 30.83
C GLN A 270 34.29 -14.87 30.35
N HIS A 271 33.42 -15.67 30.98
CA HIS A 271 31.95 -15.59 31.03
C HIS A 271 31.20 -15.51 29.69
N THR A 272 31.04 -16.65 29.01
CA THR A 272 29.94 -16.82 28.04
C THR A 272 28.66 -17.17 28.78
N VAL A 273 28.01 -16.16 29.36
CA VAL A 273 26.58 -16.28 29.71
C VAL A 273 25.83 -16.45 28.39
N ILE A 274 25.12 -17.57 28.25
CA ILE A 274 24.31 -17.86 27.06
C ILE A 274 23.08 -16.95 27.12
N ASP A 275 22.99 -16.01 26.19
CA ASP A 275 21.88 -15.08 26.10
C ASP A 275 20.64 -15.80 25.55
N LEU A 276 19.66 -16.04 26.43
CA LEU A 276 18.43 -16.77 26.14
C LEU A 276 17.47 -15.96 25.25
N ASP A 277 17.62 -14.64 25.17
CA ASP A 277 16.78 -13.77 24.34
C ASP A 277 17.04 -13.93 22.84
N TYR A 278 18.09 -14.66 22.47
CA TYR A 278 18.42 -15.00 21.08
C TYR A 278 17.55 -16.15 20.52
N TYR A 279 17.01 -17.02 21.37
CA TYR A 279 16.33 -18.24 20.95
C TYR A 279 14.81 -18.09 21.04
N SER A 280 14.14 -18.37 19.93
CA SER A 280 12.69 -18.14 19.80
C SER A 280 11.86 -19.41 19.97
N SER A 281 12.49 -20.59 19.92
CA SER A 281 11.85 -21.89 20.12
C SER A 281 12.62 -22.80 21.08
N VAL A 282 11.90 -23.74 21.71
CA VAL A 282 12.48 -24.73 22.63
C VAL A 282 13.43 -25.69 21.90
N GLU A 283 13.23 -25.89 20.60
CA GLU A 283 14.03 -26.79 19.77
C GLU A 283 15.42 -26.23 19.47
N GLU A 284 15.55 -24.92 19.24
CA GLU A 284 16.85 -24.25 19.06
C GLU A 284 17.69 -24.25 20.36
N LEU A 285 17.01 -24.23 21.52
CA LEU A 285 17.67 -24.31 22.82
C LEU A 285 18.20 -25.72 23.13
N MET A 286 17.57 -26.76 22.57
CA MET A 286 18.00 -28.15 22.74
C MET A 286 19.32 -28.45 22.01
N GLU A 287 19.67 -27.69 20.97
CA GLU A 287 20.93 -27.82 20.24
C GLU A 287 22.16 -27.39 21.06
N VAL A 288 21.96 -26.55 22.08
CA VAL A 288 23.04 -26.02 22.95
C VAL A 288 23.59 -27.08 23.91
N GLY A 289 22.91 -28.23 24.04
CA GLY A 289 23.36 -29.37 24.83
C GLY A 289 23.16 -29.21 26.35
N PRO A 290 22.88 -30.30 27.09
CA PRO A 290 22.44 -30.24 28.49
C PRO A 290 23.52 -29.76 29.48
N GLU A 291 24.80 -29.83 29.12
CA GLU A 291 25.93 -29.41 29.96
C GLU A 291 25.99 -27.87 30.10
N LYS A 292 25.76 -27.13 29.01
CA LYS A 292 25.75 -25.66 29.00
C LYS A 292 24.54 -25.05 29.71
N LEU A 293 23.38 -25.73 29.63
CA LEU A 293 22.17 -25.33 30.35
C LEU A 293 22.27 -25.56 31.87
N LYS A 294 23.07 -26.54 32.32
CA LYS A 294 23.36 -26.73 33.75
C LYS A 294 24.23 -25.61 34.33
N GLU A 295 25.14 -25.06 33.53
CA GLU A 295 26.03 -23.97 33.93
C GLU A 295 25.24 -22.67 34.17
N VAL A 296 24.32 -22.31 33.26
CA VAL A 296 23.38 -21.18 33.42
C VAL A 296 22.48 -21.36 34.65
N ARG A 297 22.02 -22.58 34.92
CA ARG A 297 21.19 -22.88 36.10
C ARG A 297 21.98 -22.78 37.41
N ALA A 298 23.26 -23.15 37.42
CA ALA A 298 24.10 -23.08 38.61
C ALA A 298 24.39 -21.63 39.01
N GLU A 299 24.52 -20.72 38.04
CA GLU A 299 24.70 -19.28 38.26
C GLU A 299 23.44 -18.62 38.86
N PHE A 300 22.24 -19.00 38.38
CA PHE A 300 20.97 -18.50 38.93
C PHE A 300 20.74 -18.91 40.40
N VAL A 301 21.24 -20.09 40.79
CA VAL A 301 21.20 -20.57 42.18
C VAL A 301 22.22 -19.83 43.05
N ALA A 302 23.35 -19.40 42.50
CA ALA A 302 24.35 -18.60 43.22
C ALA A 302 23.84 -17.18 43.54
N ASP A 303 23.16 -16.53 42.59
CA ASP A 303 22.55 -15.19 42.77
C ASP A 303 21.37 -15.17 43.74
N SER A 304 20.78 -16.35 44.03
CA SER A 304 19.65 -16.49 44.96
C SER A 304 20.08 -16.68 46.44
N SER A 305 21.39 -16.64 46.72
CA SER A 305 21.96 -16.91 48.05
C SER A 305 22.71 -15.73 48.70
N VAL A 306 22.42 -14.51 48.26
CA VAL A 306 22.80 -13.25 48.94
C VAL A 306 21.56 -12.55 49.49
#